data_AF-J5XZ66-F1
#
_entry.id   AF-J5XZ66-F1
#
_cell.length_a   1.000
_cell.length_b   1.000
_cell.length_c   1.000
_cell.angle_alpha   90.00
_cell.angle_beta   90.00
_cell.angle_gamma   90.00
#
_symmetry.space_group_name_H-M   'P 1'
#
loop_
_entity.id
_entity.type
_entity.pdbx_description
1 polymer ?
#
loop_
_entity_poly.entity_id
_entity_poly.type
_entity_poly.pdbx_seq_one_letter_code
_entity_poly.pdbx_strand_id
1 'polypeptide(L)'
;MRWGDRRTYRVCCDGAPKGSVIAVGTVGAVQSAEDRRFFEEGLAVVVRRLCPKAIVVYGSAPEEVFGRYRDMGIEIVQFDSEISRAHGEVA
;
A
#
# COMPACT_ATOMS: atom_id res chain seq x y z
N MET A 1 -1.60 4.35 -4.96
CA MET A 1 -3.00 4.41 -4.52
C MET A 1 -3.05 4.89 -3.08
N ARG A 2 -4.07 5.69 -2.76
CA ARG A 2 -4.41 6.13 -1.40
C ARG A 2 -5.91 6.01 -1.22
N TRP A 3 -6.34 5.80 0.01
CA TRP A 3 -7.75 5.68 0.37
C TRP A 3 -8.06 6.65 1.49
N GLY A 4 -9.05 7.51 1.28
CA GLY A 4 -9.48 8.49 2.29
C GLY A 4 -10.66 7.98 3.13
N ASP A 5 -11.57 7.23 2.52
CA ASP A 5 -12.72 6.62 3.19
C ASP A 5 -13.25 5.41 2.40
N ARG A 6 -14.25 4.71 2.95
CA ARG A 6 -14.86 3.53 2.32
C ARG A 6 -15.45 3.77 0.93
N ARG A 7 -15.85 5.00 0.60
CA ARG A 7 -16.42 5.34 -0.71
C ARG A 7 -15.35 5.27 -1.80
N THR A 8 -14.08 5.52 -1.44
CA THR A 8 -12.95 5.48 -2.38
C THR A 8 -12.52 4.05 -2.77
N TYR A 9 -12.93 3.02 -2.01
CA TYR A 9 -12.50 1.64 -2.27
C TYR A 9 -13.01 1.09 -3.60
N ARG A 10 -14.23 1.49 -3.98
CA ARG A 10 -14.87 0.93 -5.18
C ARG A 10 -14.19 1.41 -6.46
N VAL A 11 -13.76 2.67 -6.51
CA VAL A 11 -13.29 3.33 -7.74
C VAL A 11 -11.78 3.35 -7.88
N CYS A 12 -11.04 3.08 -6.80
CA CYS A 12 -9.58 3.25 -6.77
C CYS A 12 -8.81 2.36 -7.75
N CYS A 13 -9.42 1.28 -8.24
CA CYS A 13 -8.76 0.27 -9.06
C CYS A 13 -9.51 -0.08 -10.35
N ASP A 14 -10.61 0.60 -10.70
CA ASP A 14 -11.46 0.21 -11.84
C ASP A 14 -10.77 0.39 -13.21
N GLY A 15 -9.75 1.25 -13.29
CA GLY A 15 -8.92 1.42 -14.50
C GLY A 15 -7.69 0.52 -14.58
N ALA A 16 -7.42 -0.29 -13.56
CA ALA A 16 -6.22 -1.12 -13.50
C ALA A 16 -6.50 -2.55 -14.01
N PRO A 17 -5.63 -3.12 -14.86
CA PRO A 17 -5.80 -4.49 -15.32
C PRO A 17 -5.53 -5.50 -14.19
N LYS A 18 -6.16 -6.68 -14.27
CA LYS A 18 -5.84 -7.81 -13.38
C LYS A 18 -4.41 -8.31 -13.63
N GLY A 19 -3.76 -8.84 -12.59
CA GLY A 19 -2.37 -9.30 -12.66
C GLY A 19 -1.33 -8.17 -12.81
N SER A 20 -1.76 -6.92 -12.71
CA SER A 20 -0.88 -5.76 -12.81
C SER A 20 0.00 -5.58 -11.56
N VAL A 21 0.98 -4.70 -11.68
CA VAL A 21 1.73 -4.18 -10.53
C VAL A 21 1.00 -2.97 -10.01
N ILE A 22 0.79 -2.90 -8.68
CA ILE A 22 0.18 -1.73 -8.04
C ILE A 22 1.21 -1.00 -7.20
N ALA A 23 1.13 0.34 -7.15
CA ALA A 23 1.95 1.16 -6.28
C ALA A 23 1.10 1.79 -5.17
N VAL A 24 1.57 1.76 -3.92
CA VAL A 24 0.91 2.32 -2.74
C VAL A 24 1.88 3.21 -1.97
N GLY A 25 1.39 4.32 -1.43
CA GLY A 25 2.19 5.21 -0.59
C GLY A 25 1.74 5.08 0.87
N THR A 26 2.67 4.81 1.77
CA THR A 26 2.36 4.63 3.21
C THR A 26 2.68 5.88 4.03
N VAL A 27 3.53 6.78 3.52
CA VAL A 27 3.78 8.09 4.15
C VAL A 27 2.46 8.83 4.37
N GLY A 28 2.15 9.20 5.61
CA GLY A 28 0.90 9.90 5.98
C GLY A 28 -0.38 9.07 5.93
N ALA A 29 -0.36 7.84 5.40
CA ALA A 29 -1.55 6.98 5.32
C ALA A 29 -1.66 5.96 6.48
N VAL A 30 -0.63 5.87 7.32
CA VAL A 30 -0.58 4.97 8.48
C VAL A 30 -0.26 5.71 9.79
N GLN A 31 -0.45 7.03 9.82
CA GLN A 31 -0.11 7.85 11.00
C GLN A 31 -1.15 7.73 12.12
N SER A 32 -2.44 7.66 11.79
CA SER A 32 -3.51 7.41 12.76
C SER A 32 -4.05 5.99 12.66
N ALA A 33 -4.68 5.50 13.74
CA ALA A 33 -5.32 4.18 13.74
C ALA A 33 -6.46 4.08 12.72
N GLU A 34 -7.17 5.18 12.48
CA GLU A 34 -8.26 5.24 11.50
C GLU A 34 -7.72 5.23 10.07
N ASP A 35 -6.69 6.03 9.76
CA ASP A 35 -6.07 6.05 8.44
C ASP A 35 -5.46 4.68 8.10
N ARG A 36 -4.79 4.06 9.08
CA ARG A 36 -4.25 2.71 8.94
C ARG A 36 -5.35 1.70 8.64
N ARG A 37 -6.48 1.76 9.34
CA ARG A 37 -7.62 0.89 9.07
C ARG A 37 -8.14 1.08 7.65
N PHE A 38 -8.28 2.33 7.20
CA PHE A 38 -8.77 2.59 5.86
C PHE A 38 -7.79 2.14 4.77
N PHE A 39 -6.49 2.26 5.03
CA PHE A 39 -5.44 1.74 4.16
C PHE A 39 -5.52 0.21 4.05
N GLU A 40 -5.60 -0.50 5.18
CA GLU A 40 -5.66 -1.97 5.20
C GLU A 40 -6.94 -2.51 4.55
N GLU A 41 -8.10 -1.89 4.81
CA GLU A 41 -9.37 -2.24 4.17
C GLU A 41 -9.31 -1.98 2.66
N GLY A 42 -8.80 -0.82 2.23
CA GLY A 42 -8.67 -0.46 0.82
C GLY A 42 -7.70 -1.37 0.05
N LEU A 43 -6.53 -1.66 0.64
CA LEU A 43 -5.54 -2.55 0.06
C LEU A 43 -6.09 -3.97 -0.12
N ALA A 44 -6.85 -4.48 0.87
CA ALA A 44 -7.49 -5.79 0.76
C ALA A 44 -8.51 -5.85 -0.40
N VAL A 45 -9.28 -4.79 -0.62
CA VAL A 45 -10.23 -4.72 -1.75
C VAL A 45 -9.48 -4.74 -3.08
N VAL A 46 -8.41 -3.96 -3.22
CA VAL A 46 -7.62 -3.90 -4.47
C VAL A 46 -6.95 -5.23 -4.77
N VAL A 47 -6.33 -5.87 -3.77
CA VAL A 47 -5.68 -7.17 -3.94
C VAL A 47 -6.69 -8.24 -4.38
N ARG A 48 -7.89 -8.28 -3.78
CA ARG A 48 -8.95 -9.22 -4.16
C ARG A 48 -9.47 -9.00 -5.58
N ARG A 49 -9.52 -7.75 -6.05
CA ARG A 49 -10.06 -7.41 -7.37
C ARG A 49 -9.06 -7.59 -8.49
N LEU A 50 -7.83 -7.13 -8.25
CA LEU A 50 -6.78 -7.09 -9.28
C LEU A 50 -5.90 -8.33 -9.28
N CYS A 51 -5.80 -9.07 -8.17
CA CYS A 51 -4.82 -10.16 -8.01
C CYS A 51 -3.42 -9.72 -8.49
N PRO A 52 -2.84 -8.66 -7.91
CA PRO A 52 -1.58 -8.11 -8.40
C PRO A 52 -0.45 -9.11 -8.22
N LYS A 53 0.51 -9.11 -9.15
CA LYS A 53 1.74 -9.90 -9.03
C LYS A 53 2.77 -9.26 -8.10
N ALA A 54 2.73 -7.94 -7.98
CA ALA A 54 3.63 -7.17 -7.13
C ALA A 54 2.95 -5.91 -6.57
N ILE A 55 3.34 -5.53 -5.36
CA ILE A 55 2.96 -4.29 -4.69
C ILE A 55 4.23 -3.48 -4.44
N VAL A 56 4.31 -2.33 -5.10
CA VAL A 56 5.37 -1.34 -4.87
C VAL A 56 4.95 -0.42 -3.73
N VAL A 57 5.74 -0.33 -2.68
CA VAL A 57 5.48 0.47 -1.49
C VAL A 57 6.42 1.66 -1.46
N TYR A 58 5.87 2.87 -1.43
CA TYR A 58 6.63 4.10 -1.24
C TYR A 58 6.46 4.60 0.20
N GLY A 59 7.52 4.47 1.01
CA GLY A 59 7.50 4.62 2.47
C GLY A 59 7.67 3.28 3.19
N SER A 60 7.32 3.24 4.48
CA SER A 60 7.42 2.01 5.28
C SER A 60 6.52 0.87 4.77
N ALA A 61 7.02 -0.37 4.82
CA ALA A 61 6.26 -1.58 4.49
C ALA A 61 6.21 -2.52 5.72
N PRO A 62 5.43 -2.18 6.77
CA PRO A 62 5.36 -2.98 7.99
C PRO A 62 4.82 -4.39 7.75
N GLU A 63 5.42 -5.38 8.41
CA GLU A 63 5.07 -6.81 8.24
C GLU A 63 3.60 -7.07 8.61
N GLU A 64 3.09 -6.38 9.62
CA GLU A 64 1.70 -6.55 10.06
C GLU A 64 0.67 -6.20 8.97
N VAL A 65 1.06 -5.36 8.01
CA VAL A 65 0.20 -4.94 6.89
C VAL A 65 0.50 -5.77 5.63
N PHE A 66 1.78 -6.01 5.34
CA PHE A 66 2.22 -6.57 4.06
C PHE A 66 2.56 -8.07 4.09
N GLY A 67 2.82 -8.65 5.26
CA GLY A 67 3.25 -10.05 5.39
C GLY A 67 2.25 -11.03 4.80
N ARG A 68 0.95 -10.82 5.09
CA ARG A 68 -0.13 -11.64 4.51
C ARG A 68 -0.12 -11.67 2.98
N TYR A 69 0.36 -10.62 2.31
CA TYR A 69 0.42 -10.56 0.86
C TYR A 69 1.67 -11.26 0.31
N ARG A 70 2.79 -11.21 1.05
CA ARG A 70 3.95 -12.05 0.73
C ARG A 70 3.61 -13.53 0.81
N ASP A 71 2.87 -13.94 1.84
CA ASP A 71 2.42 -15.32 2.00
C ASP A 71 1.48 -15.78 0.87
N MET A 72 0.74 -14.83 0.27
CA MET A 72 -0.07 -15.07 -0.93
C MET A 72 0.75 -15.15 -2.22
N GLY A 73 2.08 -15.01 -2.16
CA GLY A 73 2.97 -15.02 -3.31
C GLY A 73 3.04 -13.69 -4.06
N ILE A 74 2.58 -12.59 -3.46
CA ILE A 74 2.66 -11.25 -4.05
C ILE A 74 4.02 -10.65 -3.69
N GLU A 75 4.78 -10.22 -4.69
CA GLU A 75 6.08 -9.57 -4.48
C GLU A 75 5.89 -8.19 -3.84
N ILE A 76 6.60 -7.90 -2.75
CA ILE A 76 6.56 -6.59 -2.08
C ILE A 76 7.89 -5.88 -2.31
N VAL A 77 7.86 -4.80 -3.09
CA VAL A 77 9.05 -3.99 -3.41
C VAL A 77 8.92 -2.65 -2.69
N GLN A 78 9.79 -2.39 -1.70
CA GLN A 78 9.74 -1.16 -0.92
C GLN A 78 10.82 -0.17 -1.36
N PHE A 79 10.44 1.10 -1.42
CA PHE A 79 11.32 2.24 -1.63
C PHE A 79 11.11 3.27 -0.53
N ASP A 80 12.21 3.81 -0.01
CA ASP A 80 12.15 4.90 0.95
C ASP A 80 11.56 6.16 0.33
N SER A 81 10.79 6.88 1.12
CA SER A 81 10.28 8.18 0.71
C SER A 81 11.36 9.27 0.83
N GLU A 82 11.27 10.33 0.03
CA GLU A 82 12.15 11.50 0.13
C GLU A 82 12.22 12.10 1.55
N ILE A 83 11.11 12.02 2.31
CA ILE A 83 11.08 12.44 3.73
C ILE A 83 11.92 11.49 4.63
N SER A 84 11.90 10.19 4.37
CA SER A 84 12.74 9.23 5.11
C SER A 84 14.23 9.43 4.80
N ARG A 85 14.55 9.80 3.54
CA ARG A 85 15.92 10.12 3.13
C ARG A 85 16.45 11.39 3.81
N ALA A 86 15.62 12.43 3.97
CA ALA A 86 16.02 13.68 4.62
C ALA A 86 16.32 13.53 6.13
N HIS A 87 15.71 12.55 6.80
CA HIS A 87 15.99 12.24 8.21
C HIS A 87 17.07 11.16 8.42
N GLY A 88 17.60 10.57 7.34
CA GLY A 88 18.72 9.62 7.39
C GLY A 88 20.10 10.28 7.34
N GLU A 89 20.17 11.59 7.14
CA GLU A 89 21.43 12.36 6.99
C GLU A 89 21.75 13.18 8.26
N VAL A 90 21.44 12.64 9.45
CA VAL A 90 22.04 13.09 10.72
C VAL A 90 22.18 11.88 11.64
N ALA A 91 23.24 11.07 11.43
CA ALA A 91 23.75 10.12 12.41
C ALA A 91 25.25 9.93 12.19
#